data_AF-A0A538DZ09-F1
#
_entry.id   AF-A0A538DZ09-F1
#
_cell.length_a   1.000
_cell.length_b   1.000
_cell.length_c   1.000
_cell.angle_alpha   90.00
_cell.angle_beta   90.00
_cell.angle_gamma   90.00
#
_symmetry.space_group_name_H-M   'P 1'
#
loop_
_entity.id
_entity.type
_entity.pdbx_description
1 polymer ?
#
loop_
_entity_poly.entity_id
_entity_poly.type
_entity_poly.pdbx_seq_one_letter_code
_entity_poly.pdbx_strand_id
1 'polypeptide(L)'
;QRNWIGRSTGAHIDFPFGDRTIRVFTTRPDTVFGATYMVLAPEHELVDGAVPAAWPEGTKPAWTGGHANPAEAVAAYRAFAAKETEAERTAEHRQKTGVFIGAYATNPVNGQRIPVFIADYVLAGYGTGAIMAVPGQDERDWEFAEVFDLPIIRTVAPPADFDGKAYTGEGPAVNSCAPNGFSLDGLGIADAKKAIIGWLEEQGYGTGATTYRLRDWLFSRQRYWGEPFPIVYDETGLPVALPDSMLPVELPEVDDFSPKTFDPDDANSDPETPLSRAREWVEVELDLGDGPRRYTRETNTMPQWAGSCWYELRYLDPTNDQAFVDPENEKYWMGPQWPGDCGGVDLYVGGVEHAVLHLLYARFWHKVLYDLGHLSSFEPFRRLFNQGYVTAYAYTDERGTYVPAEEVVESDSGYTWNGRPVTRHAGKMGKSLKNVVTPDEMCAQYGADTFRVYEMSMGPLEVSRPWETRAVVGAQRFLQRVWRMVVDEQTGATRVVDEPADEQTRRLLHRTIEGVRA
;
A
#
# COMPACT_ATOMS: atom_id res chain seq x y z
N GLN A 1 7.99 3.66 2.69
CA GLN A 1 8.36 2.95 1.44
C GLN A 1 9.18 1.68 1.67
N ARG A 2 10.35 1.70 2.33
CA ARG A 2 11.17 0.46 2.55
C ARG A 2 10.37 -0.72 3.12
N ASN A 3 9.60 -0.49 4.18
CA ASN A 3 8.74 -1.53 4.77
C ASN A 3 7.64 -1.99 3.83
N TRP A 4 7.12 -1.10 2.97
CA TRP A 4 6.10 -1.44 1.97
C TRP A 4 6.66 -2.34 0.87
N ILE A 5 7.81 -1.94 0.32
CA ILE A 5 8.57 -2.73 -0.66
C ILE A 5 8.94 -4.09 -0.05
N GLY A 6 9.37 -4.07 1.22
CA GLY A 6 9.58 -5.27 2.03
C GLY A 6 10.53 -6.26 1.38
N ARG A 7 11.73 -5.80 1.00
CA ARG A 7 12.77 -6.69 0.47
C ARG A 7 13.19 -7.68 1.56
N SER A 8 13.15 -8.96 1.24
CA SER A 8 13.50 -10.05 2.14
C SER A 8 14.46 -11.03 1.46
N THR A 9 15.56 -11.35 2.12
CA THR A 9 16.49 -12.39 1.66
C THR A 9 16.22 -13.68 2.45
N GLY A 10 16.10 -14.79 1.74
CA GLY A 10 15.73 -16.08 2.29
C GLY A 10 16.04 -17.22 1.32
N ALA A 11 15.21 -18.25 1.35
CA ALA A 11 15.31 -19.38 0.44
C ALA A 11 13.93 -19.82 -0.05
N HIS A 12 13.88 -20.28 -1.30
CA HIS A 12 12.84 -21.21 -1.72
C HIS A 12 13.23 -22.61 -1.29
N ILE A 13 12.29 -23.35 -0.68
CA ILE A 13 12.50 -24.72 -0.22
C ILE A 13 11.40 -25.60 -0.81
N ASP A 14 11.81 -26.71 -1.40
CA ASP A 14 10.98 -27.70 -2.07
C ASP A 14 10.73 -28.89 -1.15
N PHE A 15 9.50 -29.02 -0.66
CA PHE A 15 9.05 -30.14 0.14
C PHE A 15 8.42 -31.20 -0.77
N PRO A 16 8.99 -32.42 -0.87
CA PRO A 16 8.36 -33.51 -1.62
C PRO A 16 6.95 -33.80 -1.11
N PHE A 17 6.00 -33.95 -2.04
CA PHE A 17 4.59 -34.11 -1.75
C PHE A 17 3.91 -35.06 -2.74
N GLY A 18 4.04 -36.37 -2.48
CA GLY A 18 3.62 -37.40 -3.43
C GLY A 18 4.48 -37.33 -4.70
N ASP A 19 3.83 -37.15 -5.85
CA ASP A 19 4.42 -36.91 -7.16
C ASP A 19 4.67 -35.42 -7.47
N ARG A 20 4.32 -34.54 -6.52
CA ARG A 20 4.40 -33.09 -6.62
C ARG A 20 5.39 -32.53 -5.60
N THR A 21 5.51 -31.21 -5.60
CA THR A 21 6.37 -30.46 -4.69
C THR A 21 5.60 -29.28 -4.14
N ILE A 22 5.64 -29.09 -2.82
CA ILE A 22 5.20 -27.84 -2.19
C ILE A 22 6.43 -26.95 -2.06
N ARG A 23 6.53 -25.95 -2.93
CA ARG A 23 7.56 -24.92 -2.84
C ARG A 23 7.11 -23.84 -1.87
N VAL A 24 7.95 -23.47 -0.91
CA VAL A 24 7.70 -22.39 0.05
C VAL A 24 8.80 -21.33 -0.03
N PHE A 25 8.52 -20.12 0.45
CA PHE A 25 9.55 -19.12 0.71
C PHE A 25 9.68 -18.87 2.22
N THR A 26 10.91 -18.79 2.72
CA THR A 26 11.17 -18.45 4.13
C THR A 26 12.38 -17.52 4.27
N THR A 27 12.29 -16.54 5.17
CA THR A 27 13.43 -15.71 5.61
C THR A 27 14.23 -16.38 6.73
N ARG A 28 13.78 -17.53 7.22
CA ARG A 28 14.39 -18.34 8.27
C ARG A 28 14.67 -19.77 7.77
N PRO A 29 15.43 -19.95 6.68
CA PRO A 29 15.76 -21.29 6.21
C PRO A 29 16.62 -22.06 7.25
N ASP A 30 17.29 -21.36 8.16
CA ASP A 30 18.01 -21.94 9.31
C ASP A 30 17.12 -22.78 10.23
N THR A 31 15.80 -22.60 10.18
CA THR A 31 14.86 -23.27 11.10
C THR A 31 14.10 -24.43 10.44
N VAL A 32 14.45 -24.80 9.20
CA VAL A 32 13.74 -25.84 8.42
C VAL A 32 13.67 -27.21 9.12
N PHE A 33 14.64 -27.54 9.98
CA PHE A 33 14.61 -28.77 10.79
C PHE A 33 13.44 -28.82 11.79
N GLY A 34 12.93 -27.66 12.20
CA GLY A 34 11.80 -27.50 13.10
C GLY A 34 10.46 -27.35 12.38
N ALA A 35 10.44 -27.48 11.05
CA ALA A 35 9.19 -27.46 10.29
C ALA A 35 8.41 -28.75 10.56
N THR A 36 7.31 -28.63 11.31
CA THR A 36 6.53 -29.79 11.81
C THR A 36 5.18 -29.95 11.12
N TYR A 37 4.74 -28.95 10.35
CA TYR A 37 3.59 -29.02 9.45
C TYR A 37 3.75 -27.99 8.32
N MET A 38 2.92 -28.12 7.29
CA MET A 38 2.83 -27.14 6.21
C MET A 38 1.43 -26.56 6.15
N VAL A 39 1.32 -25.33 5.66
CA VAL A 39 0.04 -24.66 5.45
C VAL A 39 -0.01 -24.09 4.05
N LEU A 40 -1.06 -24.44 3.33
CA LEU A 40 -1.40 -23.91 2.02
C LEU A 40 -2.53 -22.88 2.18
N ALA A 41 -2.58 -21.90 1.28
CA ALA A 41 -3.77 -21.09 1.12
C ALA A 41 -4.97 -22.00 0.75
N PRO A 42 -6.20 -21.71 1.20
CA PRO A 42 -7.38 -22.47 0.82
C PRO A 42 -7.54 -22.59 -0.71
N GLU A 43 -7.17 -21.55 -1.45
CA GLU A 43 -7.27 -21.45 -2.91
C GLU A 43 -6.06 -22.07 -3.66
N HIS A 44 -5.11 -22.67 -2.94
CA HIS A 44 -3.87 -23.18 -3.55
C HIS A 44 -4.14 -24.37 -4.49
N GLU A 45 -3.58 -24.33 -5.70
CA GLU A 45 -3.80 -25.30 -6.78
C GLU A 45 -3.49 -26.76 -6.38
N LEU A 46 -2.46 -26.97 -5.55
CA LEU A 46 -2.06 -28.30 -5.09
C LEU A 46 -3.11 -29.02 -4.23
N VAL A 47 -4.08 -28.30 -3.66
CA VAL A 47 -5.09 -28.88 -2.77
C VAL A 47 -5.94 -29.88 -3.53
N ASP A 48 -6.51 -29.52 -4.68
CA ASP A 48 -7.53 -30.32 -5.38
C ASP A 48 -7.03 -31.71 -5.80
N GLY A 49 -5.75 -31.83 -6.16
CA GLY A 49 -5.14 -33.11 -6.51
C GLY A 49 -4.64 -33.94 -5.33
N ALA A 50 -4.68 -33.42 -4.10
CA ALA A 50 -4.05 -34.04 -2.94
C ALA A 50 -5.01 -34.57 -1.87
N VAL A 51 -6.28 -34.17 -1.91
CA VAL A 51 -7.27 -34.59 -0.93
C VAL A 51 -7.65 -36.06 -1.14
N PRO A 52 -7.39 -36.97 -0.18
CA PRO A 52 -7.80 -38.37 -0.30
C PRO A 52 -9.28 -38.55 0.05
N ALA A 53 -9.86 -39.68 -0.37
CA ALA A 53 -11.27 -39.99 -0.14
C ALA A 53 -11.64 -40.21 1.34
N ALA A 54 -10.68 -40.60 2.18
CA ALA A 54 -10.88 -40.87 3.60
C ALA A 54 -9.71 -40.33 4.42
N TRP A 55 -9.97 -40.03 5.70
CA TRP A 55 -8.93 -39.61 6.64
C TRP A 55 -7.86 -40.69 6.79
N PRO A 56 -6.57 -40.35 6.70
CA PRO A 56 -5.48 -41.26 7.03
C PRO A 56 -5.56 -41.75 8.48
N GLU A 57 -5.03 -42.96 8.72
CA GLU A 57 -4.87 -43.48 10.08
C GLU A 57 -4.03 -42.52 10.94
N GLY A 58 -4.47 -42.29 12.18
CA GLY A 58 -3.81 -41.36 13.10
C GLY A 58 -4.23 -39.89 12.95
N THR A 59 -5.20 -39.58 12.07
CA THR A 59 -5.79 -38.23 11.99
C THR A 59 -6.44 -37.86 13.32
N LYS A 60 -6.05 -36.71 13.89
CA LYS A 60 -6.61 -36.22 15.16
C LYS A 60 -7.99 -35.60 14.92
N PRO A 61 -8.96 -35.75 15.85
CA PRO A 61 -10.27 -35.11 15.72
C PRO A 61 -10.21 -33.58 15.54
N ALA A 62 -9.24 -32.92 16.18
CA ALA A 62 -9.02 -31.48 16.04
C ALA A 62 -8.66 -31.05 14.61
N TRP A 63 -8.19 -31.96 13.76
CA TRP A 63 -7.70 -31.66 12.41
C TRP A 63 -8.79 -31.66 11.34
N THR A 64 -9.94 -32.29 11.61
CA THR A 64 -10.96 -32.59 10.58
C THR A 64 -12.01 -31.49 10.43
N GLY A 65 -12.02 -30.49 11.31
CA GLY A 65 -13.10 -29.52 11.40
C GLY A 65 -14.46 -30.14 11.76
N GLY A 66 -14.48 -31.38 12.27
CA GLY A 66 -15.71 -32.12 12.58
C GLY A 66 -16.36 -32.84 11.38
N HIS A 67 -15.68 -32.89 10.23
CA HIS A 67 -16.21 -33.51 9.02
C HIS A 67 -15.83 -34.99 8.87
N ALA A 68 -16.69 -35.74 8.15
CA ALA A 68 -16.54 -37.19 7.99
C ALA A 68 -15.40 -37.59 7.06
N ASN A 69 -15.07 -36.74 6.08
CA ASN A 69 -13.98 -36.96 5.13
C ASN A 69 -13.23 -35.65 4.81
N PRO A 70 -11.99 -35.74 4.27
CA PRO A 70 -11.19 -34.58 3.91
C PRO A 70 -11.84 -33.63 2.89
N ALA A 71 -12.56 -34.16 1.90
CA ALA A 71 -13.15 -33.35 0.84
C ALA A 71 -14.24 -32.41 1.35
N GLU A 72 -15.13 -32.91 2.22
CA GLU A 72 -16.15 -32.09 2.89
C GLU A 72 -15.51 -31.00 3.76
N ALA A 73 -14.45 -31.35 4.50
CA ALA A 73 -13.76 -30.43 5.39
C ALA A 73 -13.10 -29.28 4.60
N VAL A 74 -12.41 -29.62 3.50
CA VAL A 74 -11.75 -28.65 2.62
C VAL A 74 -12.78 -27.75 1.94
N ALA A 75 -13.86 -28.31 1.39
CA ALA A 75 -14.92 -27.55 0.74
C ALA A 75 -15.61 -26.57 1.71
N ALA A 76 -15.94 -27.03 2.93
CA ALA A 76 -16.54 -26.19 3.95
C ALA A 76 -15.59 -25.06 4.39
N TYR A 77 -14.31 -25.36 4.58
CA TYR A 77 -13.31 -24.37 4.98
C TYR A 77 -13.04 -23.33 3.88
N ARG A 78 -13.01 -23.73 2.60
CA ARG A 78 -12.94 -22.79 1.47
C ARG A 78 -14.15 -21.87 1.42
N ALA A 79 -15.36 -22.41 1.61
CA ALA A 79 -16.58 -21.59 1.65
C ALA A 79 -16.62 -20.64 2.85
N PHE A 80 -15.98 -21.00 3.96
CA PHE A 80 -15.76 -20.11 5.09
C PHE A 80 -14.77 -18.99 4.73
N ALA A 81 -13.59 -19.33 4.21
CA ALA A 81 -12.53 -18.37 3.88
C ALA A 81 -12.92 -17.40 2.75
N ALA A 82 -13.71 -17.85 1.78
CA ALA A 82 -14.15 -17.03 0.64
C ALA A 82 -15.09 -15.88 1.03
N LYS A 83 -15.68 -15.92 2.22
CA LYS A 83 -16.55 -14.85 2.75
C LYS A 83 -15.77 -13.71 3.40
N GLU A 84 -14.46 -13.87 3.55
CA GLU A 84 -13.59 -12.92 4.23
C GLU A 84 -12.62 -12.27 3.25
N THR A 85 -12.39 -10.98 3.44
CA THR A 85 -11.36 -10.22 2.74
C THR A 85 -9.96 -10.62 3.23
N GLU A 86 -8.91 -10.38 2.43
CA GLU A 86 -7.52 -10.62 2.86
C GLU A 86 -7.18 -9.89 4.18
N ALA A 87 -7.74 -8.68 4.36
CA ALA A 87 -7.54 -7.89 5.57
C ALA A 87 -8.18 -8.55 6.81
N GLU A 88 -9.38 -9.12 6.65
CA GLU A 88 -10.07 -9.85 7.73
C GLU A 88 -9.33 -11.14 8.08
N ARG A 89 -8.84 -11.86 7.07
CA ARG A 89 -8.07 -13.11 7.24
C ARG A 89 -6.72 -12.90 7.95
N THR A 90 -6.15 -11.71 7.83
CA THR A 90 -4.84 -11.36 8.41
C THR A 90 -4.93 -10.49 9.67
N ALA A 91 -6.14 -10.24 10.19
CA ALA A 91 -6.33 -9.41 11.37
C ALA A 91 -5.71 -10.03 12.64
N GLU A 92 -5.13 -9.17 13.48
CA GLU A 92 -4.51 -9.56 14.75
C GLU A 92 -5.54 -10.12 15.75
N HIS A 93 -5.10 -10.99 16.67
CA HIS A 93 -5.92 -11.62 17.72
C HIS A 93 -7.07 -12.53 17.25
N ARG A 94 -7.16 -12.86 15.96
CA ARG A 94 -8.09 -13.88 15.49
C ARG A 94 -7.69 -15.26 15.99
N GLN A 95 -8.70 -16.06 16.32
CA GLN A 95 -8.52 -17.48 16.61
C GLN A 95 -7.93 -18.16 15.37
N LYS A 96 -6.87 -18.95 15.55
CA LYS A 96 -6.28 -19.73 14.47
C LYS A 96 -7.26 -20.82 14.05
N THR A 97 -7.61 -20.82 12.77
CA THR A 97 -8.49 -21.83 12.16
C THR A 97 -7.73 -22.52 11.03
N GLY A 98 -8.15 -23.73 10.68
CA GLY A 98 -7.52 -24.52 9.63
C GLY A 98 -8.06 -25.94 9.58
N VAL A 99 -7.79 -26.62 8.48
CA VAL A 99 -8.23 -28.01 8.26
C VAL A 99 -7.08 -28.80 7.63
N PHE A 100 -6.83 -30.00 8.15
CA PHE A 100 -5.89 -30.94 7.55
C PHE A 100 -6.45 -31.46 6.24
N ILE A 101 -5.65 -31.45 5.16
CA ILE A 101 -6.15 -31.88 3.84
C ILE A 101 -6.13 -33.40 3.65
N GLY A 102 -5.71 -34.18 4.66
CA GLY A 102 -5.57 -35.63 4.56
C GLY A 102 -4.24 -36.08 3.96
N ALA A 103 -3.30 -35.17 3.68
CA ALA A 103 -2.04 -35.50 3.00
C ALA A 103 -0.82 -34.99 3.77
N TYR A 104 0.33 -35.65 3.55
CA TYR A 104 1.59 -35.34 4.22
C TYR A 104 2.66 -34.99 3.18
N ALA A 105 3.46 -33.97 3.49
CA ALA A 105 4.70 -33.68 2.80
C ALA A 105 5.88 -34.32 3.53
N THR A 106 7.04 -34.34 2.88
CA THR A 106 8.31 -34.77 3.48
C THR A 106 9.18 -33.55 3.71
N ASN A 107 9.70 -33.40 4.92
CA ASN A 107 10.70 -32.38 5.20
C ASN A 107 12.04 -32.80 4.55
N PRO A 108 12.60 -32.00 3.63
CA PRO A 108 13.73 -32.42 2.80
C PRO A 108 15.02 -32.61 3.59
N VAL A 109 15.17 -31.94 4.75
CA VAL A 109 16.43 -32.00 5.51
C VAL A 109 16.53 -33.20 6.46
N ASN A 110 15.39 -33.70 6.94
CA ASN A 110 15.37 -34.77 7.95
C ASN A 110 14.51 -35.99 7.54
N GLY A 111 13.81 -35.92 6.41
CA GLY A 111 12.96 -37.00 5.88
C GLY A 111 11.67 -37.24 6.65
N GLN A 112 11.33 -36.40 7.64
CA GLN A 112 10.12 -36.56 8.44
C GLN A 112 8.86 -36.28 7.61
N ARG A 113 7.80 -37.06 7.85
CA ARG A 113 6.48 -36.80 7.27
C ARG A 113 5.76 -35.75 8.11
N ILE A 114 5.34 -34.67 7.47
CA ILE A 114 4.68 -33.53 8.12
C ILE A 114 3.28 -33.31 7.53
N PRO A 115 2.24 -33.11 8.35
CA PRO A 115 0.87 -32.92 7.86
C PRO A 115 0.72 -31.59 7.12
N VAL A 116 -0.11 -31.60 6.07
CA VAL A 116 -0.43 -30.39 5.28
C VAL A 116 -1.83 -29.91 5.65
N PHE A 117 -1.94 -28.62 6.00
CA PHE A 117 -3.20 -27.95 6.32
C PHE A 117 -3.53 -26.90 5.27
N ILE A 118 -4.79 -26.50 5.22
CA ILE A 118 -5.20 -25.20 4.67
C ILE A 118 -5.60 -24.27 5.82
N ALA A 119 -5.24 -23.00 5.73
CA ALA A 119 -5.63 -21.99 6.71
C ALA A 119 -5.79 -20.60 6.07
N ASP A 120 -6.76 -19.84 6.58
CA ASP A 120 -7.14 -18.50 6.11
C ASP A 120 -5.98 -17.48 6.16
N TYR A 121 -5.09 -17.57 7.16
CA TYR A 121 -3.97 -16.64 7.31
C TYR A 121 -2.86 -16.78 6.25
N VAL A 122 -2.88 -17.85 5.44
CA VAL A 122 -1.99 -18.01 4.28
C VAL A 122 -2.73 -17.55 3.02
N LEU A 123 -2.15 -16.59 2.30
CA LEU A 123 -2.76 -15.95 1.13
C LEU A 123 -2.14 -16.48 -0.16
N ALA A 124 -2.96 -16.90 -1.11
CA ALA A 124 -2.49 -17.44 -2.40
C ALA A 124 -1.63 -16.42 -3.18
N GLY A 125 -1.99 -15.13 -3.13
CA GLY A 125 -1.24 -14.04 -3.77
C GLY A 125 -0.01 -13.54 -2.99
N TYR A 126 0.43 -14.25 -1.94
CA TYR A 126 1.61 -13.89 -1.16
C TYR A 126 2.67 -15.00 -1.15
N GLY A 127 3.89 -14.65 -1.57
CA GLY A 127 4.99 -15.61 -1.67
C GLY A 127 4.66 -16.70 -2.70
N THR A 128 4.48 -17.93 -2.20
CA THR A 128 4.13 -19.10 -3.02
C THR A 128 2.70 -19.59 -2.75
N GLY A 129 1.94 -18.88 -1.91
CA GLY A 129 0.67 -19.39 -1.37
C GLY A 129 0.83 -20.55 -0.38
N ALA A 130 2.06 -20.88 0.00
CA ALA A 130 2.40 -21.98 0.91
C ALA A 130 3.51 -21.56 1.89
N ILE A 131 3.46 -22.11 3.11
CA ILE A 131 4.49 -21.93 4.13
C ILE A 131 4.88 -23.26 4.77
N MET A 132 6.15 -23.36 5.16
CA MET A 132 6.57 -24.29 6.20
C MET A 132 6.33 -23.63 7.55
N ALA A 133 5.72 -24.35 8.48
CA ALA A 133 5.43 -23.80 9.80
C ALA A 133 6.45 -24.30 10.82
N VAL A 134 7.09 -23.38 11.54
CA VAL A 134 8.14 -23.67 12.52
C VAL A 134 7.74 -23.11 13.89
N PRO A 135 6.89 -23.83 14.65
CA PRO A 135 6.34 -23.34 15.92
C PRO A 135 7.40 -22.88 16.91
N GLY A 136 8.55 -23.55 16.97
CA GLY A 136 9.62 -23.17 17.89
C GLY A 136 10.17 -21.76 17.70
N GLN A 137 9.99 -21.16 16.51
CA GLN A 137 10.61 -19.91 16.07
C GLN A 137 9.62 -18.90 15.42
N ASP A 138 8.32 -19.19 15.33
CA ASP A 138 7.26 -18.25 14.88
C ASP A 138 6.04 -18.36 15.81
N GLU A 139 5.59 -17.24 16.36
CA GLU A 139 4.48 -17.18 17.33
C GLU A 139 3.13 -17.58 16.72
N ARG A 140 2.89 -17.25 15.44
CA ARG A 140 1.63 -17.63 14.76
C ARG A 140 1.59 -19.13 14.53
N ASP A 141 2.74 -19.71 14.17
CA ASP A 141 2.88 -21.14 13.98
C ASP A 141 2.76 -21.88 15.33
N TRP A 142 3.24 -21.28 16.42
CA TRP A 142 3.05 -21.79 17.78
C TRP A 142 1.57 -21.83 18.16
N GLU A 143 0.85 -20.72 18.03
CA GLU A 143 -0.58 -20.64 18.35
C GLU A 143 -1.40 -21.66 17.54
N PHE A 144 -1.10 -21.82 16.26
CA PHE A 144 -1.75 -22.83 15.43
C PHE A 144 -1.38 -24.24 15.89
N ALA A 145 -0.10 -24.49 16.23
CA ALA A 145 0.32 -25.78 16.76
C ALA A 145 -0.37 -26.15 18.08
N GLU A 146 -0.63 -25.18 18.97
CA GLU A 146 -1.40 -25.40 20.20
C GLU A 146 -2.85 -25.81 19.91
N VAL A 147 -3.51 -25.13 18.97
CA VAL A 147 -4.91 -25.43 18.59
C VAL A 147 -5.04 -26.84 18.01
N PHE A 148 -4.08 -27.26 17.19
CA PHE A 148 -4.13 -28.53 16.48
C PHE A 148 -3.27 -29.63 17.13
N ASP A 149 -2.71 -29.41 18.31
CA ASP A 149 -1.82 -30.37 19.00
C ASP A 149 -0.70 -30.88 18.07
N LEU A 150 -0.02 -29.96 17.40
CA LEU A 150 1.08 -30.28 16.46
C LEU A 150 2.43 -30.25 17.19
N PRO A 151 3.44 -31.03 16.74
CA PRO A 151 4.75 -31.03 17.37
C PRO A 151 5.40 -29.64 17.34
N ILE A 152 6.08 -29.29 18.43
CA ILE A 152 6.83 -28.04 18.57
C ILE A 152 8.30 -28.41 18.79
N ILE A 153 9.15 -28.10 17.82
CA ILE A 153 10.59 -28.34 17.87
C ILE A 153 11.29 -26.99 17.81
N ARG A 154 12.10 -26.67 18.82
CA ARG A 154 12.98 -25.49 18.79
C ARG A 154 14.27 -25.84 18.06
N THR A 155 14.62 -25.07 17.04
CA THR A 155 15.91 -25.18 16.34
C THR A 155 16.92 -24.10 16.70
N VAL A 156 16.55 -23.15 17.56
CA VAL A 156 17.43 -22.10 18.08
C VAL A 156 17.41 -22.19 19.60
N ALA A 157 18.58 -22.30 20.22
CA ALA A 157 18.70 -22.34 21.68
C ALA A 157 18.35 -20.96 22.26
N PRO A 158 17.34 -20.86 23.14
CA PRO A 158 17.07 -19.62 23.84
C PRO A 158 18.05 -19.44 25.02
N PRO A 159 18.10 -18.24 25.63
CA PRO A 159 18.75 -18.03 26.92
C PRO A 159 18.24 -19.03 27.98
N ALA A 160 19.10 -19.38 28.93
CA ALA A 160 18.80 -20.41 29.93
C ALA A 160 17.59 -20.09 30.83
N ASP A 161 17.25 -18.82 30.97
CA ASP A 161 16.14 -18.28 31.75
C ASP A 161 14.85 -18.05 30.92
N PHE A 162 14.85 -18.41 29.64
CA PHE A 162 13.67 -18.26 28.78
C PHE A 162 12.64 -19.37 29.03
N ASP A 163 11.44 -18.98 29.49
CA ASP A 163 10.29 -19.85 29.69
C ASP A 163 9.11 -19.57 28.74
N GLY A 164 9.33 -18.70 27.74
CA GLY A 164 8.32 -18.26 26.79
C GLY A 164 7.94 -19.31 25.73
N LYS A 165 6.99 -18.93 24.87
CA LYS A 165 6.49 -19.71 23.72
C LYS A 165 7.52 -19.79 22.58
N ALA A 166 7.22 -19.25 21.40
CA ALA A 166 8.15 -19.24 20.28
C ALA A 166 9.36 -18.36 20.62
N TYR A 167 10.56 -18.80 20.24
CA TYR A 167 11.79 -18.02 20.44
C TYR A 167 12.27 -17.44 19.12
N THR A 168 12.07 -16.14 18.93
CA THR A 168 12.45 -15.41 17.72
C THR A 168 13.80 -14.69 17.83
N GLY A 169 14.48 -14.82 18.98
CA GLY A 169 15.76 -14.17 19.25
C GLY A 169 16.97 -14.89 18.63
N GLU A 170 18.15 -14.36 18.94
CA GLU A 170 19.44 -14.93 18.51
C GLU A 170 19.86 -16.10 19.41
N GLY A 171 20.55 -17.08 18.84
CA GLY A 171 21.08 -18.23 19.56
C GLY A 171 21.74 -19.24 18.62
N PRO A 172 22.57 -20.16 19.13
CA PRO A 172 23.11 -21.23 18.31
C PRO A 172 21.98 -22.17 17.87
N ALA A 173 22.11 -22.71 16.67
CA ALA A 173 21.20 -23.74 16.19
C ALA A 173 21.31 -25.02 17.03
N VAL A 174 20.19 -25.70 17.23
CA VAL A 174 20.05 -26.96 17.97
C VAL A 174 19.04 -27.87 17.26
N ASN A 175 19.03 -29.17 17.56
CA ASN A 175 18.10 -30.14 16.96
C ASN A 175 18.10 -30.10 15.42
N SER A 176 19.23 -29.75 14.80
CA SER A 176 19.34 -29.43 13.38
C SER A 176 20.37 -30.30 12.68
N CYS A 177 20.30 -31.60 12.92
CA CYS A 177 21.18 -32.61 12.34
C CYS A 177 20.40 -33.56 11.41
N ALA A 178 20.84 -33.66 10.17
CA ALA A 178 20.25 -34.49 9.13
C ALA A 178 20.80 -35.93 9.17
N PRO A 179 20.01 -36.94 8.74
CA PRO A 179 20.45 -38.34 8.70
C PRO A 179 21.70 -38.61 7.85
N ASN A 180 22.01 -37.75 6.87
CA ASN A 180 23.18 -37.85 6.00
C ASN A 180 24.45 -37.22 6.62
N GLY A 181 24.39 -36.75 7.86
CA GLY A 181 25.52 -36.15 8.58
C GLY A 181 25.68 -34.64 8.40
N PHE A 182 24.85 -33.97 7.58
CA PHE A 182 24.80 -32.52 7.54
C PHE A 182 24.21 -31.97 8.85
N SER A 183 24.83 -30.98 9.47
CA SER A 183 24.34 -30.40 10.73
C SER A 183 24.54 -28.90 10.78
N LEU A 184 23.56 -28.19 11.34
CA LEU A 184 23.65 -26.78 11.68
C LEU A 184 23.97 -26.56 13.17
N ASP A 185 23.98 -27.61 13.99
CA ASP A 185 24.10 -27.49 15.45
C ASP A 185 25.34 -26.68 15.85
N GLY A 186 25.15 -25.71 16.75
CA GLY A 186 26.20 -24.81 17.24
C GLY A 186 26.47 -23.58 16.37
N LEU A 187 25.96 -23.51 15.14
CA LEU A 187 26.13 -22.34 14.27
C LEU A 187 25.23 -21.17 14.71
N GLY A 188 25.72 -19.94 14.55
CA GLY A 188 24.87 -18.75 14.65
C GLY A 188 23.95 -18.60 13.44
N ILE A 189 22.85 -17.84 13.57
CA ILE A 189 21.78 -17.74 12.55
C ILE A 189 22.32 -17.39 11.15
N ALA A 190 23.26 -16.44 11.03
CA ALA A 190 23.79 -16.04 9.72
C ALA A 190 24.55 -17.17 9.01
N ASP A 191 25.41 -17.88 9.75
CA ASP A 191 26.18 -19.01 9.23
C ASP A 191 25.27 -20.21 8.96
N ALA A 192 24.28 -20.47 9.83
CA ALA A 192 23.28 -21.50 9.64
C ALA A 192 22.46 -21.27 8.37
N LYS A 193 22.00 -20.03 8.11
CA LYS A 193 21.31 -19.67 6.86
C LYS A 193 22.18 -19.90 5.63
N LYS A 194 23.44 -19.48 5.67
CA LYS A 194 24.37 -19.70 4.55
C LYS A 194 24.59 -21.19 4.28
N ALA A 195 24.84 -21.97 5.33
CA ALA A 195 25.09 -23.40 5.23
C ALA A 195 23.87 -24.15 4.69
N ILE A 196 22.67 -23.89 5.22
CA ILE A 196 21.46 -24.59 4.77
C ILE A 196 21.06 -24.20 3.34
N ILE A 197 21.23 -22.93 2.93
CA ILE A 197 20.96 -22.53 1.54
C ILE A 197 21.86 -23.27 0.58
N GLY A 198 23.18 -23.31 0.86
CA GLY A 198 24.12 -24.07 0.02
C GLY A 198 23.78 -25.56 -0.04
N TRP A 199 23.41 -26.16 1.10
CA TRP A 199 22.99 -27.55 1.14
C TRP A 199 21.72 -27.82 0.32
N LEU A 200 20.70 -26.95 0.42
CA LEU A 200 19.46 -27.07 -0.35
C LEU A 200 19.72 -26.99 -1.86
N GLU A 201 20.62 -26.10 -2.28
CA GLU A 201 21.04 -25.97 -3.69
C GLU A 201 21.78 -27.21 -4.18
N GLU A 202 22.75 -27.72 -3.40
CA GLU A 202 23.52 -28.92 -3.74
C GLU A 202 22.65 -30.17 -3.82
N GLN A 203 21.64 -30.30 -2.96
CA GLN A 203 20.72 -31.45 -2.96
C GLN A 203 19.54 -31.29 -3.93
N GLY A 204 19.37 -30.13 -4.55
CA GLY A 204 18.24 -29.85 -5.45
C GLY A 204 16.90 -29.70 -4.73
N TYR A 205 16.90 -29.33 -3.45
CA TYR A 205 15.69 -29.08 -2.64
C TYR A 205 15.38 -27.59 -2.45
N GLY A 206 16.07 -26.70 -3.15
CA GLY A 206 15.79 -25.27 -3.05
C GLY A 206 16.90 -24.39 -3.59
N THR A 207 16.67 -23.07 -3.49
CA THR A 207 17.63 -22.04 -3.92
C THR A 207 17.55 -20.81 -3.03
N GLY A 208 18.67 -20.13 -2.83
CA GLY A 208 18.68 -18.79 -2.23
C GLY A 208 17.84 -17.82 -3.03
N ALA A 209 17.03 -16.98 -2.36
CA ALA A 209 16.09 -16.10 -3.01
C ALA A 209 16.00 -14.73 -2.34
N THR A 210 15.77 -13.69 -3.14
CA THR A 210 15.32 -12.38 -2.66
C THR A 210 13.90 -12.17 -3.14
N THR A 211 12.99 -11.94 -2.20
CA THR A 211 11.58 -11.64 -2.49
C THR A 211 11.23 -10.26 -1.99
N TYR A 212 10.06 -9.79 -2.41
CA TYR A 212 9.53 -8.49 -2.06
C TYR A 212 8.10 -8.67 -1.57
N ARG A 213 7.73 -7.93 -0.52
CA ARG A 213 6.33 -7.81 -0.10
C ARG A 213 5.49 -7.03 -1.12
N LEU A 214 6.15 -6.17 -1.90
CA LEU A 214 5.52 -5.43 -2.98
C LEU A 214 4.86 -6.39 -3.97
N ARG A 215 3.60 -6.13 -4.30
CA ARG A 215 2.87 -6.79 -5.38
C ARG A 215 2.86 -5.89 -6.61
N ASP A 216 2.60 -6.48 -7.77
CA ASP A 216 2.34 -5.73 -8.98
C ASP A 216 1.14 -4.80 -8.79
N TRP A 217 1.19 -3.67 -9.48
CA TRP A 217 0.17 -2.66 -9.38
C TRP A 217 -1.04 -3.07 -10.23
N LEU A 218 -2.13 -3.46 -9.55
CA LEU A 218 -3.44 -3.59 -10.20
C LEU A 218 -3.87 -2.23 -10.75
N PHE A 219 -3.66 -2.05 -12.05
CA PHE A 219 -3.79 -0.76 -12.72
C PHE A 219 -5.22 -0.53 -13.21
N SER A 220 -5.87 -1.54 -13.80
CA SER A 220 -7.22 -1.42 -14.39
C SER A 220 -8.33 -1.12 -13.39
N ARG A 221 -9.35 -0.37 -13.83
CA ARG A 221 -10.55 -0.03 -13.05
C ARG A 221 -11.83 -0.29 -13.85
N GLN A 222 -12.79 -0.96 -13.22
CA GLN A 222 -14.16 -1.13 -13.75
C GLN A 222 -14.99 0.13 -13.46
N ARG A 223 -14.55 1.26 -14.02
CA ARG A 223 -15.14 2.60 -13.81
C ARG A 223 -15.22 3.33 -15.15
N TYR A 224 -16.10 4.31 -15.21
CA TYR A 224 -16.24 5.16 -16.39
C TYR A 224 -15.21 6.29 -16.42
N TRP A 225 -15.06 7.02 -15.30
CA TRP A 225 -14.27 8.25 -15.26
C TRP A 225 -12.78 7.97 -15.09
N GLY A 226 -12.12 7.64 -16.20
CA GLY A 226 -10.68 7.44 -16.31
C GLY A 226 -10.27 7.33 -17.77
N GLU A 227 -8.96 7.31 -18.01
CA GLU A 227 -8.40 7.21 -19.36
C GLU A 227 -8.64 5.81 -19.94
N PRO A 228 -9.20 5.68 -21.16
CA PRO A 228 -9.29 4.38 -21.84
C PRO A 228 -7.90 3.79 -22.10
N PHE A 229 -7.75 2.47 -21.94
CA PHE A 229 -6.53 1.81 -22.37
C PHE A 229 -6.45 1.79 -23.91
N PRO A 230 -5.29 2.04 -24.51
CA PRO A 230 -5.07 1.90 -25.95
C PRO A 230 -4.87 0.42 -26.34
N ILE A 231 -5.76 -0.46 -25.88
CA ILE A 231 -5.74 -1.90 -26.10
C ILE A 231 -7.06 -2.32 -26.75
N VAL A 232 -6.96 -3.20 -27.73
CA VAL A 232 -8.08 -3.93 -28.33
C VAL A 232 -7.83 -5.43 -28.24
N TYR A 233 -8.88 -6.23 -28.29
CA TYR A 233 -8.81 -7.69 -28.30
C TYR A 233 -9.28 -8.22 -29.65
N ASP A 234 -8.56 -9.19 -30.20
CA ASP A 234 -8.95 -9.87 -31.43
C ASP A 234 -10.03 -10.95 -31.20
N GLU A 235 -10.45 -11.64 -32.27
CA GLU A 235 -11.45 -12.71 -32.21
C GLU A 235 -11.06 -13.91 -31.34
N THR A 236 -9.77 -14.05 -31.01
CA THR A 236 -9.25 -15.11 -30.12
C THR A 236 -9.15 -14.65 -28.66
N GLY A 237 -9.39 -13.35 -28.40
CA GLY A 237 -9.25 -12.73 -27.09
C GLY A 237 -7.81 -12.30 -26.76
N LEU A 238 -6.90 -12.24 -27.73
CA LEU A 238 -5.53 -11.76 -27.49
C LEU A 238 -5.48 -10.23 -27.48
N PRO A 239 -4.81 -9.61 -26.50
CA PRO A 239 -4.66 -8.16 -26.44
C PRO A 239 -3.67 -7.65 -27.48
N VAL A 240 -4.04 -6.58 -28.16
CA VAL A 240 -3.25 -5.86 -29.18
C VAL A 240 -3.22 -4.38 -28.81
N ALA A 241 -2.00 -3.81 -28.72
CA ALA A 241 -1.84 -2.39 -28.48
C ALA A 241 -2.11 -1.58 -29.76
N LEU A 242 -2.81 -0.46 -29.62
CA LEU A 242 -3.04 0.48 -30.72
C LEU A 242 -1.75 1.26 -31.03
N PRO A 243 -1.48 1.56 -32.31
CA PRO A 243 -0.32 2.38 -32.69
C PRO A 243 -0.52 3.85 -32.28
N ASP A 244 0.58 4.57 -32.09
CA ASP A 244 0.61 5.98 -31.67
C ASP A 244 -0.26 6.89 -32.55
N SER A 245 -0.36 6.61 -33.85
CA SER A 245 -1.20 7.35 -34.80
C SER A 245 -2.71 7.28 -34.52
N MET A 246 -3.14 6.35 -33.66
CA MET A 246 -4.53 6.18 -33.24
C MET A 246 -4.79 6.71 -31.82
N LEU A 247 -3.81 7.37 -31.21
CA LEU A 247 -3.96 8.02 -29.90
C LEU A 247 -4.44 9.48 -30.07
N PRO A 248 -5.19 10.02 -29.10
CA PRO A 248 -5.71 9.33 -27.91
C PRO A 248 -6.95 8.46 -28.23
N VAL A 249 -7.20 7.44 -27.41
CA VAL A 249 -8.52 6.79 -27.39
C VAL A 249 -9.46 7.64 -26.56
N GLU A 250 -10.36 8.35 -27.22
CA GLU A 250 -11.33 9.23 -26.54
C GLU A 250 -12.35 8.42 -25.74
N LEU A 251 -12.60 8.85 -24.50
CA LEU A 251 -13.63 8.29 -23.63
C LEU A 251 -15.02 8.62 -24.23
N PRO A 252 -15.85 7.62 -24.56
CA PRO A 252 -17.15 7.87 -25.18
C PRO A 252 -18.13 8.42 -24.14
N GLU A 253 -19.08 9.24 -24.57
CA GLU A 253 -20.20 9.60 -23.70
C GLU A 253 -21.12 8.38 -23.48
N VAL A 254 -21.54 8.15 -22.23
CA VAL A 254 -22.56 7.16 -21.90
C VAL A 254 -23.61 7.78 -20.97
N ASP A 255 -24.86 7.36 -21.09
CA ASP A 255 -25.98 7.95 -20.33
C ASP A 255 -26.08 7.44 -18.88
N ASP A 256 -25.54 6.26 -18.59
CA ASP A 256 -25.59 5.64 -17.26
C ASP A 256 -24.25 5.04 -16.84
N PHE A 257 -23.66 5.64 -15.82
CA PHE A 257 -22.40 5.26 -15.21
C PHE A 257 -22.56 4.32 -14.00
N SER A 258 -23.80 3.98 -13.63
CA SER A 258 -24.09 3.21 -12.42
C SER A 258 -23.52 1.79 -12.52
N PRO A 259 -22.86 1.28 -11.48
CA PRO A 259 -22.41 -0.10 -11.47
C PRO A 259 -23.63 -1.02 -11.56
N LYS A 260 -23.58 -2.01 -12.45
CA LYS A 260 -24.61 -3.04 -12.51
C LYS A 260 -24.46 -3.94 -11.29
N THR A 261 -25.52 -4.10 -10.52
CA THR A 261 -25.57 -5.02 -9.39
C THR A 261 -26.16 -6.35 -9.87
N PHE A 262 -25.46 -7.43 -9.61
CA PHE A 262 -25.98 -8.79 -9.80
C PHE A 262 -26.42 -9.37 -8.46
N ASP A 263 -27.17 -10.48 -8.50
CA ASP A 263 -27.49 -11.22 -7.29
C ASP A 263 -26.17 -11.72 -6.66
N PRO A 264 -25.93 -11.49 -5.36
CA PRO A 264 -24.68 -11.89 -4.70
C PRO A 264 -24.41 -13.40 -4.76
N ASP A 265 -25.43 -14.23 -5.00
CA ASP A 265 -25.31 -15.69 -5.14
C ASP A 265 -25.30 -16.17 -6.62
N ASP A 266 -25.35 -15.25 -7.60
CA ASP A 266 -25.28 -15.60 -9.03
C ASP A 266 -23.84 -15.80 -9.50
N ALA A 267 -23.37 -17.04 -9.35
CA ALA A 267 -22.03 -17.49 -9.75
C ALA A 267 -21.76 -17.43 -11.27
N ASN A 268 -22.77 -17.19 -12.11
CA ASN A 268 -22.62 -17.12 -13.58
C ASN A 268 -22.69 -15.70 -14.13
N SER A 269 -22.77 -14.68 -13.25
CA SER A 269 -22.81 -13.29 -13.67
C SER A 269 -21.40 -12.73 -13.92
N ASP A 270 -21.20 -12.12 -15.09
CA ASP A 270 -19.96 -11.42 -15.41
C ASP A 270 -20.05 -9.94 -15.01
N PRO A 271 -19.00 -9.38 -14.37
CA PRO A 271 -18.95 -7.95 -14.08
C PRO A 271 -19.03 -7.10 -15.37
N GLU A 272 -20.08 -6.29 -15.50
CA GLU A 272 -20.22 -5.34 -16.61
C GLU A 272 -19.66 -3.96 -16.22
N THR A 273 -18.63 -3.52 -16.95
CA THR A 273 -18.11 -2.14 -16.86
C THR A 273 -19.09 -1.13 -17.46
N PRO A 274 -19.09 0.15 -17.05
CA PRO A 274 -19.91 1.17 -17.72
C PRO A 274 -19.65 1.29 -19.23
N LEU A 275 -18.39 1.18 -19.66
CA LEU A 275 -18.00 1.30 -21.07
C LEU A 275 -18.46 0.13 -21.93
N SER A 276 -18.66 -1.07 -21.37
CA SER A 276 -19.11 -2.23 -22.16
C SER A 276 -20.53 -2.06 -22.73
N ARG A 277 -21.27 -1.05 -22.27
CA ARG A 277 -22.60 -0.68 -22.76
C ARG A 277 -22.55 0.14 -24.05
N ALA A 278 -21.45 0.86 -24.29
CA ALA A 278 -21.24 1.66 -25.49
C ALA A 278 -20.81 0.75 -26.66
N ARG A 279 -21.70 -0.15 -27.11
CA ARG A 279 -21.37 -1.22 -28.08
C ARG A 279 -20.70 -0.71 -29.35
N GLU A 280 -21.16 0.41 -29.89
CA GLU A 280 -20.56 1.05 -31.08
C GLU A 280 -19.14 1.57 -30.86
N TRP A 281 -18.80 1.93 -29.62
CA TRP A 281 -17.43 2.29 -29.24
C TRP A 281 -16.61 1.05 -28.88
N VAL A 282 -17.20 0.02 -28.30
CA VAL A 282 -16.45 -1.21 -27.94
C VAL A 282 -16.08 -2.00 -29.19
N GLU A 283 -17.02 -2.22 -30.10
CA GLU A 283 -16.83 -3.04 -31.28
C GLU A 283 -16.32 -2.18 -32.44
N VAL A 284 -15.12 -2.49 -32.95
CA VAL A 284 -14.50 -1.70 -34.02
C VAL A 284 -13.90 -2.55 -35.12
N GLU A 285 -13.89 -1.99 -36.32
CA GLU A 285 -13.13 -2.51 -37.45
C GLU A 285 -11.88 -1.64 -37.64
N LEU A 286 -10.70 -2.25 -37.53
CA LEU A 286 -9.41 -1.58 -37.63
C LEU A 286 -8.51 -2.34 -38.60
N ASP A 287 -7.62 -1.62 -39.28
CA ASP A 287 -6.49 -2.21 -39.99
C ASP A 287 -5.21 -1.92 -39.18
N LEU A 288 -4.69 -2.97 -38.54
CA LEU A 288 -3.46 -2.91 -37.73
C LEU A 288 -2.25 -3.52 -38.46
N GLY A 289 -2.33 -3.66 -39.79
CA GLY A 289 -1.23 -4.14 -40.65
C GLY A 289 -1.53 -5.42 -41.43
N ASP A 290 -2.61 -6.13 -41.09
CA ASP A 290 -3.03 -7.37 -41.75
C ASP A 290 -4.42 -7.26 -42.41
N GLY A 291 -4.79 -6.04 -42.82
CA GLY A 291 -6.10 -5.71 -43.40
C GLY A 291 -7.17 -5.44 -42.35
N PRO A 292 -8.35 -4.95 -42.76
CA PRO A 292 -9.46 -4.66 -41.86
C PRO A 292 -9.93 -5.91 -41.11
N ARG A 293 -9.92 -5.85 -39.78
CA ARG A 293 -10.42 -6.90 -38.88
C ARG A 293 -11.27 -6.29 -37.79
N ARG A 294 -12.14 -7.12 -37.20
CA ARG A 294 -12.96 -6.74 -36.05
C ARG A 294 -12.18 -6.96 -34.76
N TYR A 295 -12.32 -6.01 -33.85
CA TYR A 295 -11.73 -6.02 -32.52
C TYR A 295 -12.72 -5.50 -31.49
N THR A 296 -12.47 -5.79 -30.22
CA THR A 296 -13.19 -5.20 -29.07
C THR A 296 -12.24 -4.36 -28.22
N ARG A 297 -12.59 -3.11 -27.91
CA ARG A 297 -11.78 -2.25 -27.03
C ARG A 297 -11.77 -2.76 -25.60
N GLU A 298 -10.65 -2.55 -24.90
CA GLU A 298 -10.60 -2.68 -23.43
C GLU A 298 -11.62 -1.72 -22.79
N THR A 299 -12.46 -2.24 -21.92
CA THR A 299 -13.59 -1.50 -21.32
C THR A 299 -13.33 -1.08 -19.87
N ASN A 300 -12.20 -1.49 -19.30
CA ASN A 300 -11.67 -0.87 -18.10
C ASN A 300 -10.98 0.45 -18.43
N THR A 301 -10.86 1.31 -17.42
CA THR A 301 -10.07 2.55 -17.51
C THR A 301 -8.83 2.48 -16.63
N MET A 302 -7.88 3.35 -16.91
CA MET A 302 -6.74 3.60 -16.03
C MET A 302 -7.22 4.22 -14.70
N PRO A 303 -6.45 4.09 -13.60
CA PRO A 303 -6.80 4.68 -12.32
C PRO A 303 -6.38 6.16 -12.31
N GLN A 304 -6.95 6.96 -11.40
CA GLN A 304 -6.55 8.38 -11.20
C GLN A 304 -5.04 8.61 -11.01
N TRP A 305 -4.30 7.59 -10.58
CA TRP A 305 -2.85 7.64 -10.43
C TRP A 305 -2.09 7.55 -11.76
N ALA A 306 -2.73 7.17 -12.88
CA ALA A 306 -2.11 7.18 -14.20
C ALA A 306 -1.65 8.58 -14.58
N GLY A 307 -2.49 9.61 -14.36
CA GLY A 307 -2.08 11.00 -14.54
C GLY A 307 -1.19 11.51 -13.40
N SER A 308 -1.54 11.22 -12.14
CA SER A 308 -0.85 11.82 -11.00
C SER A 308 0.60 11.35 -10.80
N CYS A 309 1.07 10.32 -11.51
CA CYS A 309 2.44 9.80 -11.32
C CYS A 309 3.48 10.42 -12.25
N TRP A 310 3.10 11.38 -13.08
CA TRP A 310 4.02 12.07 -13.99
C TRP A 310 3.63 13.51 -14.31
N TYR A 311 2.60 14.05 -13.64
CA TYR A 311 2.07 15.39 -13.90
C TYR A 311 3.11 16.51 -13.69
N GLU A 312 4.09 16.28 -12.81
CA GLU A 312 5.22 17.18 -12.59
C GLU A 312 6.06 17.37 -13.87
N LEU A 313 6.18 16.32 -14.70
CA LEU A 313 6.85 16.39 -16.00
C LEU A 313 6.00 17.18 -17.00
N ARG A 314 4.67 16.97 -16.98
CA ARG A 314 3.78 17.69 -17.89
C ARG A 314 3.74 19.20 -17.60
N TYR A 315 3.93 19.63 -16.37
CA TYR A 315 4.02 21.06 -16.04
C TYR A 315 5.22 21.76 -16.67
N LEU A 316 6.27 21.03 -17.04
CA LEU A 316 7.44 21.61 -17.68
C LEU A 316 7.15 22.04 -19.12
N ASP A 317 6.18 21.38 -19.77
CA ASP A 317 5.81 21.61 -21.15
C ASP A 317 4.33 21.29 -21.44
N PRO A 318 3.39 22.06 -20.84
CA PRO A 318 1.98 21.68 -20.75
C PRO A 318 1.22 21.78 -22.08
N THR A 319 1.76 22.50 -23.06
CA THR A 319 1.11 22.76 -24.35
C THR A 319 1.70 21.95 -25.51
N ASN A 320 2.68 21.10 -25.26
CA ASN A 320 3.30 20.28 -26.30
C ASN A 320 2.37 19.13 -26.71
N ASP A 321 1.97 19.09 -27.97
CA ASP A 321 1.07 18.09 -28.54
C ASP A 321 1.81 16.95 -29.26
N GLN A 322 3.14 17.01 -29.33
CA GLN A 322 3.99 16.00 -29.98
C GLN A 322 4.67 15.05 -29.00
N ALA A 323 4.91 15.51 -27.77
CA ALA A 323 5.57 14.75 -26.72
C ALA A 323 4.98 15.05 -25.34
N PHE A 324 5.17 14.13 -24.40
CA PHE A 324 4.74 14.31 -23.03
C PHE A 324 5.54 15.42 -22.31
N VAL A 325 6.82 15.59 -22.68
CA VAL A 325 7.70 16.71 -22.31
C VAL A 325 8.84 16.86 -23.34
N ASP A 326 9.24 18.09 -23.69
CA ASP A 326 10.47 18.33 -24.43
C ASP A 326 11.73 18.01 -23.59
N PRO A 327 12.72 17.26 -24.12
CA PRO A 327 13.92 16.88 -23.36
C PRO A 327 14.78 18.06 -22.86
N GLU A 328 14.81 19.18 -23.58
CA GLU A 328 15.55 20.38 -23.14
C GLU A 328 14.83 21.04 -21.95
N ASN A 329 13.50 21.09 -21.98
CA ASN A 329 12.69 21.59 -20.86
C ASN A 329 12.82 20.69 -19.62
N GLU A 330 12.76 19.36 -19.80
CA GLU A 330 12.99 18.40 -18.71
C GLU A 330 14.35 18.61 -18.07
N LYS A 331 15.40 18.65 -18.88
CA LYS A 331 16.77 18.78 -18.40
C LYS A 331 17.01 20.13 -17.72
N TYR A 332 16.40 21.20 -18.22
CA TYR A 332 16.51 22.53 -17.62
C TYR A 332 15.91 22.58 -16.21
N TRP A 333 14.71 22.02 -16.03
CA TRP A 333 13.97 22.12 -14.76
C TRP A 333 14.29 21.00 -13.77
N MET A 334 14.52 19.78 -14.25
CA MET A 334 14.65 18.58 -13.41
C MET A 334 16.03 17.92 -13.53
N GLY A 335 16.87 18.31 -14.49
CA GLY A 335 18.15 17.66 -14.70
C GLY A 335 19.09 17.72 -13.47
N PRO A 336 20.05 16.77 -13.35
CA PRO A 336 21.07 16.82 -12.32
C PRO A 336 21.86 18.13 -12.33
N GLN A 337 22.05 18.75 -11.16
CA GLN A 337 22.74 20.04 -11.02
C GLN A 337 24.24 19.89 -10.71
N TRP A 338 24.69 18.73 -10.24
CA TRP A 338 26.11 18.42 -9.98
C TRP A 338 26.39 16.92 -10.14
N PRO A 339 27.67 16.49 -10.24
CA PRO A 339 28.01 15.06 -10.36
C PRO A 339 27.46 14.24 -9.18
N GLY A 340 26.65 13.22 -9.48
CA GLY A 340 26.02 12.36 -8.48
C GLY A 340 24.68 12.86 -7.94
N ASP A 341 24.18 14.00 -8.42
CA ASP A 341 22.80 14.44 -8.16
C ASP A 341 21.78 13.58 -8.93
N CYS A 342 20.65 13.30 -8.32
CA CYS A 342 19.58 12.53 -8.94
C CYS A 342 18.65 13.38 -9.83
N GLY A 343 18.71 14.71 -9.73
CA GLY A 343 17.75 15.61 -10.38
C GLY A 343 16.38 15.58 -9.68
N GLY A 344 15.34 15.96 -10.42
CA GLY A 344 13.96 16.06 -9.96
C GLY A 344 13.56 17.45 -9.48
N VAL A 345 12.29 17.60 -9.12
CA VAL A 345 11.75 18.82 -8.51
C VAL A 345 12.52 19.13 -7.22
N ASP A 346 13.02 20.36 -7.09
CA ASP A 346 13.87 20.77 -5.97
C ASP A 346 13.19 20.57 -4.60
N LEU A 347 11.90 20.90 -4.49
CA LEU A 347 11.10 20.73 -3.27
C LEU A 347 9.67 20.33 -3.62
N TYR A 348 9.29 19.11 -3.24
CA TYR A 348 7.92 18.62 -3.28
C TYR A 348 7.29 18.72 -1.89
N VAL A 349 6.14 19.38 -1.78
CA VAL A 349 5.38 19.53 -0.53
C VAL A 349 4.05 18.79 -0.66
N GLY A 350 3.81 17.78 0.17
CA GLY A 350 2.59 16.98 0.10
C GLY A 350 2.33 16.20 1.38
N GLY A 351 1.06 15.91 1.67
CA GLY A 351 0.71 15.22 2.91
C GLY A 351 1.26 13.78 2.99
N VAL A 352 1.53 13.32 4.21
CA VAL A 352 2.13 12.00 4.47
C VAL A 352 1.26 10.82 3.99
N GLU A 353 -0.04 11.02 3.77
CA GLU A 353 -0.95 10.02 3.20
C GLU A 353 -0.47 9.49 1.83
N HIS A 354 0.33 10.28 1.11
CA HIS A 354 0.83 9.93 -0.21
C HIS A 354 2.17 9.18 -0.19
N ALA A 355 2.74 8.91 1.01
CA ALA A 355 4.10 8.40 1.15
C ALA A 355 4.37 7.04 0.48
N VAL A 356 3.35 6.20 0.32
CA VAL A 356 3.51 4.81 -0.14
C VAL A 356 2.76 4.49 -1.42
N LEU A 357 1.70 5.24 -1.74
CA LEU A 357 0.96 5.12 -2.99
C LEU A 357 1.58 6.05 -4.03
N HIS A 358 1.02 7.25 -4.19
CA HIS A 358 1.45 8.29 -5.12
C HIS A 358 2.98 8.45 -5.21
N LEU A 359 3.67 8.68 -4.09
CA LEU A 359 5.13 8.89 -4.13
C LEU A 359 5.94 7.65 -4.51
N LEU A 360 5.40 6.44 -4.37
CA LEU A 360 6.07 5.23 -4.85
C LEU A 360 5.81 5.02 -6.34
N TYR A 361 4.57 5.25 -6.78
CA TYR A 361 4.17 5.12 -8.18
C TYR A 361 4.81 6.19 -9.07
N ALA A 362 4.93 7.44 -8.59
CA ALA A 362 5.68 8.49 -9.30
C ALA A 362 7.14 8.09 -9.49
N ARG A 363 7.80 7.57 -8.44
CA ARG A 363 9.18 7.05 -8.55
C ARG A 363 9.30 5.88 -9.50
N PHE A 364 8.31 4.99 -9.54
CA PHE A 364 8.28 3.87 -10.48
C PHE A 364 8.20 4.36 -11.93
N TRP A 365 7.20 5.18 -12.26
CA TRP A 365 7.02 5.73 -13.60
C TRP A 365 8.23 6.56 -14.05
N HIS A 366 8.74 7.42 -13.17
CA HIS A 366 9.93 8.22 -13.45
C HIS A 366 11.15 7.36 -13.80
N LYS A 367 11.35 6.24 -13.09
CA LYS A 367 12.45 5.31 -13.38
C LYS A 367 12.25 4.55 -14.69
N VAL A 368 11.02 4.15 -15.01
CA VAL A 368 10.71 3.56 -16.32
C VAL A 368 11.06 4.54 -17.44
N LEU A 369 10.64 5.80 -17.33
CA LEU A 369 10.92 6.83 -18.33
C LEU A 369 12.41 7.20 -18.40
N TYR A 370 13.12 7.18 -17.27
CA TYR A 370 14.58 7.35 -17.22
C TYR A 370 15.32 6.20 -17.90
N ASP A 371 14.94 4.94 -17.62
CA ASP A 371 15.55 3.74 -18.21
C ASP A 371 15.31 3.68 -19.73
N LEU A 372 14.18 4.21 -20.21
CA LEU A 372 13.88 4.39 -21.64
C LEU A 372 14.63 5.58 -22.27
N GLY A 373 15.34 6.40 -21.48
CA GLY A 373 16.12 7.53 -21.95
C GLY A 373 15.31 8.80 -22.23
N HIS A 374 14.06 8.88 -21.78
CA HIS A 374 13.22 10.06 -21.95
C HIS A 374 13.51 11.17 -20.94
N LEU A 375 14.10 10.83 -19.79
CA LEU A 375 14.39 11.77 -18.69
C LEU A 375 15.88 11.77 -18.37
N SER A 376 16.41 12.94 -18.02
CA SER A 376 17.78 13.08 -17.50
C SER A 376 17.85 12.92 -15.97
N SER A 377 16.73 13.10 -15.28
CA SER A 377 16.59 12.94 -13.83
C SER A 377 16.22 11.50 -13.44
N PHE A 378 16.87 10.96 -12.40
CA PHE A 378 16.64 9.60 -11.91
C PHE A 378 15.54 9.49 -10.85
N GLU A 379 15.28 10.56 -10.10
CA GLU A 379 14.20 10.65 -9.12
C GLU A 379 13.29 11.85 -9.47
N PRO A 380 11.97 11.74 -9.29
CA PRO A 380 11.03 12.82 -9.61
C PRO A 380 11.15 14.00 -8.64
N PHE A 381 11.54 13.75 -7.39
CA PHE A 381 11.58 14.75 -6.33
C PHE A 381 12.92 14.69 -5.58
N ARG A 382 13.70 15.77 -5.61
CA ARG A 382 15.00 15.85 -4.91
C ARG A 382 14.79 15.96 -3.40
N ARG A 383 13.90 16.86 -2.97
CA ARG A 383 13.53 17.04 -1.57
C ARG A 383 12.03 16.86 -1.40
N LEU A 384 11.65 16.08 -0.40
CA LEU A 384 10.27 15.90 0.02
C LEU A 384 10.07 16.56 1.39
N PHE A 385 9.01 17.34 1.53
CA PHE A 385 8.53 17.85 2.80
C PHE A 385 7.08 17.43 3.01
N ASN A 386 6.79 16.74 4.11
CA ASN A 386 5.43 16.32 4.43
C ASN A 386 4.81 17.29 5.42
N GLN A 387 3.79 18.05 5.02
CA GLN A 387 3.03 18.88 5.94
C GLN A 387 2.15 18.04 6.86
N GLY A 388 1.92 18.56 8.08
CA GLY A 388 0.94 18.04 9.02
C GLY A 388 -0.49 18.36 8.56
N TYR A 389 -1.45 17.65 9.15
CA TYR A 389 -2.86 17.90 8.87
C TYR A 389 -3.36 19.15 9.59
N VAL A 390 -4.16 19.95 8.90
CA VAL A 390 -5.09 20.86 9.56
C VAL A 390 -6.32 20.05 9.98
N THR A 391 -6.60 20.01 11.28
CA THR A 391 -7.72 19.27 11.86
C THR A 391 -8.83 20.24 12.28
N ALA A 392 -10.06 19.75 12.32
CA ALA A 392 -11.20 20.50 12.82
C ALA A 392 -12.12 19.56 13.61
N TYR A 393 -12.94 20.13 14.49
CA TYR A 393 -13.96 19.35 15.18
C TYR A 393 -15.02 18.88 14.19
N ALA A 394 -15.29 17.58 14.20
CA ALA A 394 -16.37 16.94 13.47
C ALA A 394 -17.42 16.43 14.46
N TYR A 395 -18.66 16.31 14.02
CA TYR A 395 -19.77 15.97 14.91
C TYR A 395 -20.60 14.86 14.29
N THR A 396 -20.99 13.88 15.11
CA THR A 396 -21.86 12.78 14.68
C THR A 396 -23.19 12.81 15.43
N ASP A 397 -24.27 12.50 14.72
CA ASP A 397 -25.58 12.23 15.34
C ASP A 397 -25.58 10.89 16.09
N GLU A 398 -26.72 10.54 16.70
CA GLU A 398 -26.93 9.29 17.44
C GLU A 398 -26.71 8.01 16.60
N ARG A 399 -26.71 8.12 15.27
CA ARG A 399 -26.48 7.01 14.33
C ARG A 399 -25.01 6.91 13.90
N GLY A 400 -24.14 7.79 14.42
CA GLY A 400 -22.75 7.89 14.00
C GLY A 400 -22.56 8.62 12.65
N THR A 401 -23.59 9.27 12.12
CA THR A 401 -23.49 9.99 10.83
C THR A 401 -22.97 11.40 11.04
N TYR A 402 -21.96 11.81 10.26
CA TYR A 402 -21.43 13.18 10.34
C TYR A 402 -22.47 14.24 9.94
N VAL A 403 -22.56 15.29 10.75
CA VAL A 403 -23.42 16.47 10.55
C VAL A 403 -22.56 17.70 10.24
N PRO A 404 -23.09 18.72 9.53
CA PRO A 404 -22.36 19.95 9.23
C PRO A 404 -21.88 20.65 10.52
N ALA A 405 -20.57 20.80 10.68
CA ALA A 405 -19.97 21.34 11.90
C ALA A 405 -20.37 22.81 12.15
N GLU A 406 -20.61 23.58 11.08
CA GLU A 406 -21.05 24.98 11.15
C GLU A 406 -22.47 25.16 11.71
N GLU A 407 -23.31 24.12 11.61
CA GLU A 407 -24.69 24.13 12.12
C GLU A 407 -24.78 23.67 13.59
N VAL A 408 -23.65 23.26 14.19
CA VAL A 408 -23.62 22.78 15.57
C VAL A 408 -23.54 23.95 16.54
N VAL A 409 -24.47 23.96 17.49
CA VAL A 409 -24.52 24.95 18.56
C VAL A 409 -23.89 24.37 19.82
N GLU A 410 -22.89 25.07 20.35
CA GLU A 410 -22.28 24.79 21.66
C GLU A 410 -23.07 25.50 22.77
N SER A 411 -23.39 24.75 23.83
CA SER A 411 -24.01 25.26 25.06
C SER A 411 -23.35 24.65 26.29
N ASP A 412 -23.71 25.13 27.48
CA ASP A 412 -23.19 24.61 28.75
C ASP A 412 -23.47 23.11 28.96
N SER A 413 -24.47 22.57 28.26
CA SER A 413 -24.85 21.14 28.31
C SER A 413 -24.22 20.28 27.22
N GLY A 414 -23.37 20.85 26.35
CA GLY A 414 -22.69 20.14 25.28
C GLY A 414 -22.98 20.69 23.87
N TYR A 415 -22.94 19.81 22.86
CA TYR A 415 -23.10 20.17 21.46
C TYR A 415 -24.44 19.67 20.92
N THR A 416 -25.15 20.51 20.18
CA THR A 416 -26.43 20.15 19.56
C THR A 416 -26.51 20.52 18.09
N TRP A 417 -27.19 19.71 17.29
CA TRP A 417 -27.56 19.98 15.90
C TRP A 417 -29.06 19.82 15.75
N ASN A 418 -29.77 20.86 15.28
CA ASN A 418 -31.24 20.89 15.22
C ASN A 418 -31.93 20.50 16.55
N GLY A 419 -31.37 20.96 17.67
CA GLY A 419 -31.87 20.68 19.02
C GLY A 419 -31.62 19.25 19.53
N ARG A 420 -30.93 18.40 18.76
CA ARG A 420 -30.55 17.04 19.17
C ARG A 420 -29.08 16.98 19.59
N PRO A 421 -28.72 16.21 20.63
CA PRO A 421 -27.33 16.04 21.04
C PRO A 421 -26.47 15.43 19.92
N VAL A 422 -25.21 15.87 19.82
CA VAL A 422 -24.21 15.31 18.92
C VAL A 422 -22.92 14.97 19.68
N THR A 423 -22.16 14.00 19.18
CA THR A 423 -20.85 13.63 19.72
C THR A 423 -19.75 14.32 18.93
N ARG A 424 -18.82 14.99 19.62
CA ARG A 424 -17.68 15.68 19.00
C ARG A 424 -16.48 14.76 18.88
N HIS A 425 -15.83 14.81 17.71
CA HIS A 425 -14.60 14.10 17.37
C HIS A 425 -13.59 15.10 16.79
N ALA A 426 -12.30 14.82 16.92
CA ALA A 426 -11.28 15.54 16.15
C ALA A 426 -10.96 14.76 14.87
N GLY A 427 -10.86 15.45 13.73
CA GLY A 427 -10.53 14.80 12.47
C GLY A 427 -9.88 15.74 11.47
N LYS A 428 -9.29 15.17 10.41
CA LYS A 428 -8.76 15.94 9.27
C LYS A 428 -9.87 16.81 8.70
N MET A 429 -9.58 18.08 8.43
CA MET A 429 -10.55 18.97 7.80
C MET A 429 -10.90 18.44 6.40
N GLY A 430 -12.19 18.29 6.10
CA GLY A 430 -12.62 17.82 4.79
C GLY A 430 -14.12 17.61 4.65
N LYS A 431 -14.55 17.37 3.40
CA LYS A 431 -15.95 17.19 3.04
C LYS A 431 -16.57 15.94 3.68
N SER A 432 -15.81 14.86 3.82
CA SER A 432 -16.30 13.59 4.38
C SER A 432 -16.76 13.70 5.83
N LEU A 433 -16.06 14.50 6.64
CA LEU A 433 -16.39 14.74 8.05
C LEU A 433 -17.33 15.94 8.25
N LYS A 434 -17.69 16.64 7.16
CA LYS A 434 -18.50 17.87 7.15
C LYS A 434 -17.99 18.94 8.12
N ASN A 435 -16.67 19.03 8.28
CA ASN A 435 -15.99 19.98 9.18
C ASN A 435 -15.11 20.98 8.41
N VAL A 436 -15.38 21.19 7.12
CA VAL A 436 -14.58 22.03 6.25
C VAL A 436 -14.74 23.51 6.61
N VAL A 437 -13.63 24.23 6.65
CA VAL A 437 -13.63 25.69 6.60
C VAL A 437 -13.12 26.07 5.22
N THR A 438 -13.90 26.84 4.47
CA THR A 438 -13.54 27.12 3.07
C THR A 438 -12.57 28.31 2.99
N PRO A 439 -11.49 28.20 2.21
CA PRO A 439 -10.57 29.33 1.99
C PRO A 439 -11.26 30.58 1.43
N ASP A 440 -12.31 30.41 0.62
CA ASP A 440 -13.03 31.52 -0.01
C ASP A 440 -13.76 32.38 1.04
N GLU A 441 -14.43 31.75 2.01
CA GLU A 441 -15.08 32.45 3.12
C GLU A 441 -14.05 33.18 3.99
N MET A 442 -12.91 32.53 4.28
CA MET A 442 -11.82 33.14 5.05
C MET A 442 -11.22 34.34 4.33
N CYS A 443 -11.00 34.24 3.02
CA CYS A 443 -10.51 35.32 2.19
C CYS A 443 -11.51 36.49 2.10
N ALA A 444 -12.81 36.20 1.96
CA ALA A 444 -13.85 37.22 1.92
C ALA A 444 -13.98 37.99 3.24
N GLN A 445 -13.84 37.29 4.38
CA GLN A 445 -13.97 37.91 5.71
C GLN A 445 -12.71 38.64 6.19
N TYR A 446 -11.53 38.06 5.93
CA TYR A 446 -10.28 38.53 6.55
C TYR A 446 -9.19 38.95 5.56
N GLY A 447 -9.37 38.64 4.27
CA GLY A 447 -8.36 38.84 3.22
C GLY A 447 -7.37 37.68 3.12
N ALA A 448 -6.87 37.45 1.90
CA ALA A 448 -5.97 36.34 1.60
C ALA A 448 -4.66 36.37 2.41
N ASP A 449 -4.07 37.55 2.63
CA ASP A 449 -2.83 37.67 3.40
C ASP A 449 -3.03 37.32 4.87
N THR A 450 -4.16 37.72 5.46
CA THR A 450 -4.49 37.34 6.84
C THR A 450 -4.60 35.82 6.96
N PHE A 451 -5.26 35.19 5.99
CA PHE A 451 -5.40 33.73 5.95
C PHE A 451 -4.05 33.03 5.83
N ARG A 452 -3.20 33.45 4.88
CA ARG A 452 -1.84 32.90 4.69
C ARG A 452 -0.95 33.08 5.93
N VAL A 453 -0.94 34.28 6.53
CA VAL A 453 -0.15 34.55 7.74
C VAL A 453 -0.64 33.69 8.90
N TYR A 454 -1.96 33.54 9.04
CA TYR A 454 -2.52 32.67 10.07
C TYR A 454 -2.03 31.23 9.87
N GLU A 455 -2.25 30.62 8.70
CA GLU A 455 -1.82 29.24 8.41
C GLU A 455 -0.33 29.02 8.68
N MET A 456 0.53 29.93 8.21
CA MET A 456 1.98 29.81 8.38
C MET A 456 2.45 30.10 9.82
N SER A 457 1.59 30.68 10.67
CA SER A 457 1.89 30.99 12.08
C SER A 457 1.33 29.99 13.08
N MET A 458 0.58 28.97 12.62
CA MET A 458 0.00 27.93 13.49
C MET A 458 1.06 27.00 14.11
N GLY A 459 2.30 27.08 13.64
CA GLY A 459 3.45 26.32 14.14
C GLY A 459 4.28 25.72 13.01
N PRO A 460 5.19 24.79 13.31
CA PRO A 460 5.98 24.09 12.30
C PRO A 460 5.08 23.34 11.31
N LEU A 461 5.43 23.41 10.02
CA LEU A 461 4.60 22.93 8.90
C LEU A 461 4.35 21.41 8.95
N GLU A 462 5.27 20.64 9.51
CA GLU A 462 5.20 19.17 9.64
C GLU A 462 4.27 18.70 10.77
N VAL A 463 3.85 19.60 11.67
CA VAL A 463 3.03 19.24 12.83
C VAL A 463 1.55 19.43 12.50
N SER A 464 0.73 18.42 12.81
CA SER A 464 -0.73 18.53 12.66
C SER A 464 -1.31 19.47 13.72
N ARG A 465 -2.24 20.34 13.32
CA ARG A 465 -2.80 21.40 14.19
C ARG A 465 -4.31 21.56 14.04
N PRO A 466 -5.04 21.79 15.14
CA PRO A 466 -6.44 22.15 15.06
C PRO A 466 -6.59 23.57 14.50
N TRP A 467 -7.54 23.73 13.58
CA TRP A 467 -7.98 25.01 13.08
C TRP A 467 -8.79 25.77 14.12
N GLU A 468 -8.51 27.06 14.31
CA GLU A 468 -9.24 27.93 15.22
C GLU A 468 -9.54 29.30 14.58
N THR A 469 -10.75 29.44 14.00
CA THR A 469 -11.17 30.68 13.32
C THR A 469 -11.04 31.92 14.21
N ARG A 470 -11.26 31.81 15.53
CA ARG A 470 -11.13 32.95 16.47
C ARG A 470 -9.70 33.50 16.55
N ALA A 471 -8.68 32.67 16.32
CA ALA A 471 -7.29 33.06 16.38
C ALA A 471 -6.81 33.84 15.13
N VAL A 472 -7.54 33.75 14.01
CA VAL A 472 -7.25 34.44 12.74
C VAL A 472 -7.15 35.97 12.91
N VAL A 473 -7.94 36.53 13.83
CA VAL A 473 -7.92 37.96 14.17
C VAL A 473 -6.55 38.43 14.64
N GLY A 474 -5.73 37.54 15.23
CA GLY A 474 -4.35 37.83 15.61
C GLY A 474 -3.48 38.20 14.39
N ALA A 475 -3.55 37.40 13.33
CA ALA A 475 -2.84 37.66 12.07
C ALA A 475 -3.33 38.96 11.41
N GLN A 476 -4.64 39.21 11.43
CA GLN A 476 -5.22 40.44 10.87
C GLN A 476 -4.67 41.69 11.59
N ARG A 477 -4.68 41.67 12.93
CA ARG A 477 -4.16 42.77 13.75
C ARG A 477 -2.66 42.98 13.54
N PHE A 478 -1.91 41.90 13.34
CA PHE A 478 -0.49 41.98 12.99
C PHE A 478 -0.29 42.70 11.66
N LEU A 479 -0.99 42.31 10.60
CA LEU A 479 -0.88 42.96 9.29
C LEU A 479 -1.33 44.43 9.33
N GLN A 480 -2.41 44.76 10.05
CA GLN A 480 -2.84 46.14 10.26
C GLN A 480 -1.80 46.98 11.03
N ARG A 481 -1.07 46.36 11.96
CA ARG A 481 0.06 47.04 12.63
C ARG A 481 1.19 47.30 11.64
N VAL A 482 1.57 46.31 10.82
CA VAL A 482 2.60 46.46 9.79
C VAL A 482 2.23 47.60 8.82
N TRP A 483 0.98 47.63 8.35
CA TRP A 483 0.47 48.72 7.51
C TRP A 483 0.64 50.09 8.18
N ARG A 484 0.20 50.23 9.43
CA ARG A 484 0.30 51.50 10.19
C ARG A 484 1.72 51.92 10.56
N MET A 485 2.70 51.01 10.48
CA MET A 485 4.12 51.39 10.61
C MET A 485 4.61 52.14 9.37
N VAL A 486 4.07 51.84 8.19
CA VAL A 486 4.53 52.36 6.90
C VAL A 486 3.62 53.48 6.39
N VAL A 487 2.35 53.48 6.77
CA VAL A 487 1.32 54.40 6.28
C VAL A 487 0.61 55.07 7.45
N ASP A 488 0.41 56.38 7.36
CA ASP A 488 -0.44 57.12 8.27
C ASP A 488 -1.92 56.87 7.95
N GLU A 489 -2.65 56.33 8.93
CA GLU A 489 -4.04 55.89 8.74
C GLU A 489 -5.03 57.05 8.52
N GLN A 490 -4.69 58.27 8.93
CA GLN A 490 -5.56 59.43 8.78
C GLN A 490 -5.37 60.11 7.42
N THR A 491 -4.13 60.17 6.95
CA THR A 491 -3.75 60.96 5.76
C THR A 491 -3.44 60.10 4.55
N GLY A 492 -3.16 58.80 4.73
CA GLY A 492 -2.68 57.91 3.68
C GLY A 492 -1.22 58.16 3.28
N ALA A 493 -0.52 59.10 3.92
CA ALA A 493 0.86 59.43 3.61
C ALA A 493 1.82 58.34 4.13
N THR A 494 2.95 58.15 3.44
CA THR A 494 3.98 57.23 3.94
C THR A 494 4.69 57.82 5.16
N ARG A 495 5.02 56.95 6.12
CA ARG A 495 5.81 57.27 7.32
C ARG A 495 7.30 56.99 7.13
N VAL A 496 7.68 56.42 5.99
CA VAL A 496 9.08 56.14 5.63
C VAL A 496 9.79 57.44 5.27
N VAL A 497 10.96 57.64 5.85
CA VAL A 497 11.84 58.79 5.60
C VAL A 497 13.22 58.31 5.17
N ASP A 498 13.99 59.14 4.48
CA ASP A 498 15.35 58.83 4.02
C ASP A 498 16.43 58.95 5.12
N GLU A 499 16.01 59.03 6.39
CA GLU A 499 16.93 59.10 7.52
C GLU A 499 17.48 57.70 7.87
N PRO A 500 18.80 57.56 8.10
CA PRO A 500 19.38 56.27 8.45
C PRO A 500 18.89 55.81 9.83
N ALA A 501 18.50 54.54 9.92
CA ALA A 501 18.16 53.92 11.20
C ALA A 501 19.36 53.92 12.17
N ASP A 502 19.07 54.07 13.46
CA ASP A 502 20.10 54.01 14.50
C ASP A 502 20.82 52.64 14.54
N GLU A 503 21.94 52.58 15.24
CA GLU A 503 22.76 51.36 15.31
C GLU A 503 21.99 50.17 15.94
N GLN A 504 21.17 50.41 16.95
CA GLN A 504 20.39 49.37 17.62
C GLN A 504 19.36 48.73 16.68
N THR A 505 18.65 49.57 15.93
CA THR A 505 17.66 49.18 14.93
C THR A 505 18.31 48.43 13.78
N ARG A 506 19.46 48.90 13.28
CA ARG A 506 20.22 48.19 12.24
C ARG A 506 20.68 46.81 12.72
N ARG A 507 21.20 46.68 13.95
CA ARG A 507 21.56 45.38 14.53
C ARG A 507 20.35 44.45 14.67
N LEU A 508 19.20 44.98 15.08
CA LEU A 508 17.97 44.20 15.14
C LEU A 508 17.54 43.75 13.75
N LEU A 509 17.51 44.65 12.76
CA LEU A 509 17.21 44.35 11.37
C LEU A 509 18.08 43.21 10.83
N HIS A 510 19.40 43.30 10.98
CA HIS A 510 20.29 42.24 10.50
C HIS A 510 20.07 40.91 11.21
N ARG A 511 19.85 40.90 12.54
CA ARG A 511 19.49 39.68 13.27
C ARG A 511 18.15 39.10 12.82
N THR A 512 17.16 39.94 12.53
CA THR A 512 15.87 39.50 11.99
C THR A 512 16.01 38.93 10.58
N ILE A 513 16.81 39.56 9.71
CA ILE A 513 17.11 39.03 8.36
C ILE A 513 17.80 37.67 8.45
N GLU A 514 18.79 37.54 9.33
CA GLU A 514 19.48 36.27 9.59
C GLU A 514 18.49 35.20 10.07
N GLY A 515 17.63 35.53 11.04
CA GLY A 515 16.63 34.60 11.57
C GLY A 515 15.53 34.19 10.58
N VAL A 516 15.22 35.00 9.57
CA VAL A 516 14.24 34.66 8.51
C VAL A 516 14.87 33.82 7.39
N ARG A 517 16.19 33.93 7.18
CA ARG A 517 16.91 33.18 6.14
C ARG A 517 17.33 31.77 6.57
N ALA A 518 17.57 31.60 7.87
CA ALA A 518 17.87 30.30 8.47
C ALA A 518 16.63 29.40 8.45
#